data_AF-A0AAQ3P794-F1
#
_entry.id   AF-A0AAQ3P794-F1
#
_cell.length_a   1.000
_cell.length_b   1.000
_cell.length_c   1.000
_cell.angle_alpha   90.00
_cell.angle_beta   90.00
_cell.angle_gamma   90.00
#
_symmetry.space_group_name_H-M   'P 1'
#
loop_
_entity.id
_entity.type
_entity.pdbx_description
1 polymer ?
#
loop_
_entity_poly.entity_id
_entity_poly.type
_entity_poly.pdbx_seq_one_letter_code
_entity_poly.pdbx_strand_id
1 'polypeptide(L)'
;MSTLIVFIVVLCVERYGSQLTCNELTEFDAMKDDYEINWHMKRLRSIMSPSEEELRMRSVTVKNRRRAYLDRLVCGGHYFSEDAMREREPYLHHEYVGKFQDQSSRGMARPGERWSETLMRRCEEAELVAKIRGEQQRMGVPERDWVGNERFQEEEEEEEEEEEEEEEEVDEERGGGSNEQPVEVLLFKLSIMCLFVFSSVLTSISVISL
;
A
#
# COMPACT_ATOMS: atom_id res chain seq x y z
N MET A 1 54.38 15.93 32.09
CA MET A 1 53.21 16.84 31.97
C MET A 1 52.53 16.75 30.60
N SER A 2 53.22 16.37 29.53
CA SER A 2 52.66 16.36 28.16
C SER A 2 51.54 15.35 27.89
N THR A 3 51.55 14.16 28.52
CA THR A 3 50.55 13.10 28.23
C THR A 3 49.14 13.43 28.71
N LEU A 4 49.00 14.10 29.86
CA LEU A 4 47.71 14.55 30.39
C LEU A 4 47.05 15.59 29.48
N ILE A 5 47.85 16.49 28.90
CA ILE A 5 47.36 17.53 27.99
C ILE A 5 46.86 16.89 26.69
N VAL A 6 47.64 15.98 26.09
CA VAL A 6 47.24 15.23 24.90
C VAL A 6 45.94 14.46 25.14
N PHE A 7 45.82 13.78 26.29
CA PHE A 7 44.61 13.04 26.65
C PHE A 7 43.37 13.95 26.77
N ILE A 8 43.50 15.11 27.44
CA ILE A 8 42.40 16.08 27.57
C ILE A 8 41.99 16.62 26.19
N VAL A 9 42.96 16.90 25.31
CA VAL A 9 42.69 17.37 23.95
C VAL A 9 41.96 16.31 23.13
N VAL A 10 42.40 15.05 23.15
CA VAL A 10 41.73 13.93 22.46
C VAL A 10 40.29 13.80 22.94
N LEU A 11 40.07 13.78 24.27
CA LEU A 11 38.72 13.72 24.84
C LEU A 11 37.85 14.93 24.44
N CYS A 12 38.43 16.12 24.39
CA CYS A 12 37.74 17.32 23.97
C CYS A 12 37.30 17.23 22.51
N VAL A 13 38.20 16.84 21.61
CA VAL A 13 37.90 16.68 20.18
C VAL A 13 36.89 15.55 19.93
N GLU A 14 36.97 14.45 20.67
CA GLU A 14 36.00 13.35 20.56
C GLU A 14 34.59 13.77 21.00
N ARG A 15 34.47 14.48 22.13
CA ARG A 15 33.17 14.86 22.71
C ARG A 15 32.55 16.11 22.08
N TYR A 16 33.36 17.12 21.81
CA TYR A 16 32.92 18.46 21.38
C TYR A 16 33.31 18.80 19.95
N GLY A 17 34.08 17.95 19.26
CA GLY A 17 34.59 18.26 17.93
C GLY A 17 33.52 18.44 16.84
N SER A 18 32.31 17.93 17.04
CA SER A 18 31.18 18.18 16.14
C SER A 18 30.59 19.59 16.25
N GLN A 19 30.87 20.29 17.34
CA GLN A 19 30.39 21.66 17.60
C GLN A 19 31.39 22.72 17.14
N LEU A 20 32.62 22.31 16.82
CA LEU A 20 33.70 23.20 16.39
C LEU A 20 33.57 23.56 14.90
N THR A 21 33.94 24.78 14.55
CA THR A 21 34.00 25.28 13.18
C THR A 21 35.28 24.85 12.47
N CYS A 22 35.29 24.86 11.13
CA CYS A 22 36.48 24.49 10.35
C CYS A 22 37.73 25.31 10.73
N ASN A 23 37.55 26.59 11.11
CA ASN A 23 38.65 27.48 11.52
C ASN A 23 39.22 27.06 12.89
N GLU A 24 38.38 26.77 13.87
CA GLU A 24 38.81 26.27 15.19
C GLU A 24 39.52 24.91 15.05
N LEU A 25 39.07 24.05 14.13
CA LEU A 25 39.78 22.81 13.82
C LEU A 25 41.21 23.05 13.29
N THR A 26 41.50 24.20 12.66
CA THR A 26 42.88 24.44 12.19
C THR A 26 43.86 24.68 13.33
N GLU A 27 43.41 25.14 14.50
CA GLU A 27 44.29 25.37 15.67
C GLU A 27 44.91 24.07 16.19
N PHE A 28 44.18 22.96 16.07
CA PHE A 28 44.66 21.63 16.48
C PHE A 28 45.64 21.02 15.46
N ASP A 29 45.87 21.64 14.31
CA ASP A 29 46.85 21.14 13.34
C ASP A 29 48.29 21.20 13.86
N ALA A 30 48.55 22.04 14.89
CA ALA A 30 49.83 22.08 15.58
C ALA A 30 50.16 20.78 16.34
N MET A 31 49.16 19.95 16.64
CA MET A 31 49.29 18.66 17.35
C MET A 31 49.05 17.46 16.42
N LYS A 32 49.25 17.62 15.10
CA LYS A 32 49.07 16.55 14.10
C LYS A 32 50.04 15.36 14.26
N ASP A 33 51.13 15.54 14.99
CA ASP A 33 52.12 14.51 15.22
C ASP A 33 51.56 13.36 16.06
N ASP A 34 50.60 13.65 16.94
CA ASP A 34 49.87 12.63 17.69
C ASP A 34 48.86 11.92 16.78
N TYR A 35 49.02 10.59 16.66
CA TYR A 35 48.18 9.74 15.83
C TYR A 35 46.68 9.86 16.18
N GLU A 36 46.35 9.85 17.47
CA GLU A 36 44.96 9.90 17.94
C GLU A 36 44.29 11.23 17.56
N ILE A 37 44.93 12.36 17.86
CA ILE A 37 44.44 13.69 17.50
C ILE A 37 44.26 13.77 15.98
N ASN A 38 45.27 13.38 15.20
CA ASN A 38 45.21 13.42 13.74
C ASN A 38 44.07 12.55 13.18
N TRP A 39 43.82 11.38 13.76
CA TRP A 39 42.71 10.50 13.38
C TRP A 39 41.36 11.18 13.61
N HIS A 40 41.13 11.73 14.80
CA HIS A 40 39.89 12.44 15.13
C HIS A 40 39.68 13.65 14.21
N MET A 41 40.74 14.42 13.95
CA MET A 41 40.68 15.59 13.07
C MET A 41 40.37 15.23 11.62
N LYS A 42 40.96 14.16 11.07
CA LYS A 42 40.62 13.64 9.74
C LYS A 42 39.18 13.17 9.67
N ARG A 43 38.71 12.46 10.69
CA ARG A 43 37.32 12.00 10.78
C ARG A 43 36.34 13.17 10.79
N LEU A 44 36.55 14.18 11.65
CA LEU A 44 35.68 15.36 11.72
C LEU A 44 35.63 16.11 10.39
N ARG A 45 36.79 16.32 9.76
CA ARG A 45 36.86 16.95 8.42
C ARG A 45 36.13 16.14 7.36
N SER A 46 36.24 14.80 7.36
CA SER A 46 35.48 13.94 6.44
C SER A 46 33.95 14.01 6.68
N ILE A 47 33.51 14.31 7.90
CA ILE A 47 32.09 14.45 8.23
C ILE A 47 31.57 15.83 7.79
N MET A 48 32.32 16.90 8.06
CA MET A 48 31.92 18.28 7.76
C MET A 48 32.03 18.62 6.27
N SER A 49 33.12 18.21 5.63
CA SER A 49 33.42 18.48 4.22
C SER A 49 33.89 17.19 3.54
N PRO A 50 32.98 16.22 3.33
CA PRO A 50 33.33 14.97 2.67
C PRO A 50 33.81 15.22 1.24
N SER A 51 34.84 14.51 0.81
CA SER A 51 35.24 14.53 -0.59
C SER A 51 34.22 13.79 -1.47
N GLU A 52 34.21 14.09 -2.77
CA GLU A 52 33.36 13.37 -3.73
C GLU A 52 33.62 11.85 -3.70
N GLU A 53 34.88 11.45 -3.53
CA GLU A 53 35.26 10.04 -3.38
C GLU A 53 34.69 9.42 -2.09
N GLU A 54 34.73 10.14 -0.97
CA GLU A 54 34.16 9.67 0.30
C GLU A 54 32.64 9.53 0.21
N LEU A 55 31.94 10.47 -0.45
CA LEU A 55 30.51 10.37 -0.71
C LEU A 55 30.19 9.14 -1.57
N ARG A 56 30.97 8.90 -2.62
CA ARG A 56 30.84 7.70 -3.47
C ARG A 56 31.07 6.42 -2.65
N MET A 57 32.12 6.36 -1.85
CA MET A 57 32.40 5.20 -0.99
C MET A 57 31.28 4.94 0.02
N ARG A 58 30.72 5.98 0.65
CA ARG A 58 29.55 5.84 1.53
C ARG A 58 28.34 5.30 0.79
N SER A 59 28.05 5.83 -0.39
CA SER A 59 26.94 5.37 -1.24
C SER A 59 27.11 3.90 -1.65
N VAL A 60 28.31 3.51 -2.11
CA VAL A 60 28.65 2.12 -2.44
C VAL A 60 28.50 1.22 -1.22
N THR A 61 28.98 1.65 -0.05
CA THR A 61 28.86 0.88 1.19
C THR A 61 27.39 0.65 1.56
N VAL A 62 26.54 1.66 1.46
CA VAL A 62 25.09 1.52 1.71
C VAL A 62 24.45 0.56 0.71
N LYS A 63 24.76 0.69 -0.59
CA LYS A 63 24.24 -0.21 -1.63
C LYS A 63 24.69 -1.66 -1.41
N ASN A 64 25.96 -1.88 -1.08
CA ASN A 64 26.50 -3.21 -0.80
C ASN A 64 25.88 -3.82 0.46
N ARG A 65 25.66 -3.02 1.52
CA ARG A 65 24.97 -3.47 2.73
C ARG A 65 23.51 -3.86 2.43
N ARG A 66 22.79 -3.03 1.67
CA ARG A 66 21.42 -3.34 1.24
C ARG A 66 21.37 -4.60 0.40
N ARG A 67 22.30 -4.76 -0.54
CA ARG A 67 22.42 -5.96 -1.38
C ARG A 67 22.69 -7.20 -0.55
N ALA A 68 23.69 -7.16 0.34
CA ALA A 68 24.01 -8.28 1.22
C ALA A 68 22.84 -8.66 2.14
N TYR A 69 22.04 -7.68 2.60
CA TYR A 69 20.83 -7.96 3.36
C TYR A 69 19.74 -8.60 2.51
N LEU A 70 19.49 -8.10 1.29
CA LEU A 70 18.55 -8.70 0.35
C LEU A 70 18.95 -10.14 0.02
N ASP A 71 20.23 -10.39 -0.27
CA ASP A 71 20.73 -11.74 -0.56
C ASP A 71 20.46 -12.70 0.62
N ARG A 72 20.59 -12.23 1.87
CA ARG A 72 20.22 -13.02 3.07
C ARG A 72 18.73 -13.32 3.12
N LEU A 73 17.86 -12.34 2.80
CA LEU A 73 16.41 -12.54 2.77
C LEU A 73 16.00 -13.55 1.68
N VAL A 74 16.61 -13.45 0.51
CA VAL A 74 16.39 -14.39 -0.61
C VAL A 74 16.83 -15.80 -0.23
N CYS A 75 18.05 -15.96 0.30
CA CYS A 75 18.55 -17.27 0.74
C CYS A 75 17.72 -17.86 1.90
N GLY A 76 17.15 -17.01 2.76
CA GLY A 76 16.31 -17.45 3.86
C GLY A 76 14.92 -17.95 3.42
N GLY A 77 14.44 -17.58 2.24
CA GLY A 77 13.18 -18.06 1.63
C GLY A 77 11.88 -17.59 2.30
N HIS A 78 11.87 -17.36 3.62
CA HIS A 78 10.68 -16.98 4.38
C HIS A 78 10.19 -15.56 4.06
N TYR A 79 11.10 -14.60 3.82
CA TYR A 79 10.66 -13.21 3.63
C TYR A 79 9.82 -13.04 2.36
N PHE A 80 10.12 -13.78 1.30
CA PHE A 80 9.41 -13.72 0.03
C PHE A 80 8.41 -14.88 -0.14
N SER A 81 8.06 -15.61 0.93
CA SER A 81 6.94 -16.55 0.87
C SER A 81 5.63 -15.79 0.69
N GLU A 82 4.65 -16.45 0.09
CA GLU A 82 3.31 -15.87 -0.14
C GLU A 82 2.68 -15.43 1.19
N ASP A 83 2.67 -16.32 2.20
CA ASP A 83 2.07 -16.01 3.50
C ASP A 83 2.73 -14.81 4.17
N ALA A 84 4.08 -14.72 4.15
CA ALA A 84 4.79 -13.60 4.77
C ALA A 84 4.60 -12.29 4.00
N MET A 85 4.37 -12.33 2.68
CA MET A 85 4.00 -11.14 1.90
C MET A 85 2.58 -10.70 2.24
N ARG A 86 1.63 -11.65 2.31
CA ARG A 86 0.23 -11.41 2.66
C ARG A 86 0.07 -10.80 4.04
N GLU A 87 0.80 -11.29 5.04
CA GLU A 87 0.73 -10.76 6.41
C GLU A 87 1.26 -9.32 6.53
N ARG A 88 2.29 -8.96 5.74
CA ARG A 88 2.93 -7.64 5.80
C ARG A 88 2.09 -6.56 5.16
N GLU A 89 1.56 -6.84 3.96
CA GLU A 89 0.81 -5.87 3.16
C GLU A 89 -0.44 -6.55 2.59
N PRO A 90 -1.50 -6.74 3.40
CA PRO A 90 -2.67 -7.53 3.02
C PRO A 90 -3.41 -6.96 1.81
N TYR A 91 -3.58 -5.64 1.71
CA TYR A 91 -4.33 -5.02 0.62
C TYR A 91 -3.59 -5.13 -0.72
N LEU A 92 -2.30 -4.80 -0.71
CA LEU A 92 -1.46 -4.94 -1.90
C LEU A 92 -1.40 -6.40 -2.36
N HIS A 93 -1.31 -7.34 -1.42
CA HIS A 93 -1.37 -8.76 -1.76
C HIS A 93 -2.71 -9.14 -2.42
N HIS A 94 -3.83 -8.67 -1.85
CA HIS A 94 -5.15 -8.94 -2.42
C HIS A 94 -5.28 -8.41 -3.85
N GLU A 95 -4.83 -7.18 -4.11
CA GLU A 95 -4.97 -6.53 -5.43
C GLU A 95 -4.18 -7.22 -6.55
N TYR A 96 -2.99 -7.74 -6.26
CA TYR A 96 -2.10 -8.30 -7.29
C TYR A 96 -2.05 -9.83 -7.33
N VAL A 97 -2.41 -10.50 -6.23
CA VAL A 97 -2.32 -11.96 -6.10
C VAL A 97 -3.67 -12.54 -5.68
N GLY A 98 -4.22 -12.05 -4.56
CA GLY A 98 -5.37 -12.66 -3.91
C GLY A 98 -6.66 -12.66 -4.74
N LYS A 99 -6.93 -11.63 -5.55
CA LYS A 99 -8.13 -11.58 -6.40
C LYS A 99 -8.14 -12.58 -7.55
N PHE A 100 -6.98 -13.11 -7.92
CA PHE A 100 -6.83 -14.08 -9.01
C PHE A 100 -6.72 -15.53 -8.50
N GLN A 101 -6.73 -15.75 -7.18
CA GLN A 101 -6.75 -17.10 -6.60
C GLN A 101 -8.18 -17.66 -6.61
N ASP A 102 -8.31 -18.92 -7.05
CA ASP A 102 -9.58 -19.65 -7.08
C ASP A 102 -10.31 -19.58 -5.74
N GLN A 103 -11.59 -19.17 -5.77
CA GLN A 103 -12.46 -19.10 -4.58
C GLN A 103 -12.63 -20.46 -3.87
N SER A 104 -12.45 -21.57 -4.60
CA SER A 104 -12.47 -22.94 -4.04
C SER A 104 -11.42 -23.14 -2.95
N SER A 105 -10.27 -22.45 -3.03
CA SER A 105 -9.21 -22.50 -2.03
C SER A 105 -9.58 -21.76 -0.73
N ARG A 106 -10.54 -20.82 -0.78
CA ARG A 106 -11.05 -20.03 0.35
C ARG A 106 -12.31 -20.60 1.00
N GLY A 107 -12.85 -21.69 0.46
CA GLY A 107 -14.06 -22.35 0.95
C GLY A 107 -14.07 -22.62 2.46
N MET A 108 -15.27 -22.67 3.04
CA MET A 108 -15.48 -22.81 4.49
C MET A 108 -14.91 -24.10 5.06
N ALA A 109 -14.90 -25.20 4.29
CA ALA A 109 -14.40 -26.48 4.75
C ALA A 109 -13.42 -27.08 3.73
N ARG A 110 -12.20 -27.39 4.16
CA ARG A 110 -11.24 -28.17 3.38
C ARG A 110 -11.36 -29.65 3.77
N PRO A 111 -11.37 -30.59 2.81
CA PRO A 111 -11.43 -32.01 3.13
C PRO A 111 -10.29 -32.43 4.07
N GLY A 112 -10.64 -32.99 5.23
CA GLY A 112 -9.67 -33.49 6.22
C GLY A 112 -9.19 -32.48 7.27
N GLU A 113 -9.64 -31.23 7.23
CA GLU A 113 -9.32 -30.20 8.23
C GLU A 113 -10.18 -30.35 9.50
N ARG A 114 -9.60 -30.10 10.67
CA ARG A 114 -10.36 -30.07 11.93
C ARG A 114 -11.10 -28.74 12.06
N TRP A 115 -12.29 -28.75 12.66
CA TRP A 115 -13.06 -27.53 12.96
C TRP A 115 -12.25 -26.46 13.70
N SER A 116 -11.33 -26.86 14.60
CA SER A 116 -10.44 -25.93 15.29
C SER A 116 -9.49 -25.19 14.33
N GLU A 117 -8.96 -25.89 13.32
CA GLU A 117 -8.04 -25.32 12.33
C GLU A 117 -8.80 -24.38 11.40
N THR A 118 -9.99 -24.80 10.94
CA THR A 118 -10.88 -23.94 10.15
C THR A 118 -11.25 -22.66 10.89
N LEU A 119 -11.59 -22.75 12.19
CA LEU A 119 -11.91 -21.57 12.99
C LEU A 119 -10.71 -20.62 13.11
N MET A 120 -9.51 -21.14 13.41
CA MET A 120 -8.30 -20.31 13.50
C MET A 120 -8.01 -19.61 12.17
N ARG A 121 -8.06 -20.34 11.05
CA ARG A 121 -7.88 -19.77 9.71
C ARG A 121 -8.90 -18.67 9.39
N ARG A 122 -10.17 -18.84 9.78
CA ARG A 122 -11.22 -17.84 9.52
C ARG A 122 -11.07 -16.59 10.38
N CYS A 123 -10.62 -16.74 11.62
CA CYS A 123 -10.25 -15.60 12.46
C CYS A 123 -9.09 -14.82 11.84
N GLU A 124 -8.02 -15.51 11.42
CA GLU A 124 -6.87 -14.90 10.75
C GLU A 124 -7.28 -14.17 9.44
N GLU A 125 -8.12 -14.81 8.62
CA GLU A 125 -8.63 -14.19 7.38
C GLU A 125 -9.49 -12.95 7.68
N ALA A 126 -10.33 -13.01 8.71
CA ALA A 126 -11.14 -11.85 9.13
C ALA A 126 -10.27 -10.68 9.60
N GLU A 127 -9.16 -10.95 10.30
CA GLU A 127 -8.20 -9.93 10.68
C GLU A 127 -7.51 -9.28 9.46
N LEU A 128 -7.16 -10.09 8.46
CA LEU A 128 -6.58 -9.58 7.21
C LEU A 128 -7.59 -8.70 6.46
N VAL A 129 -8.83 -9.15 6.31
CA VAL A 129 -9.90 -8.37 5.66
C VAL A 129 -10.16 -7.06 6.42
N ALA A 130 -10.13 -7.07 7.75
CA ALA A 130 -10.28 -5.85 8.54
C ALA A 130 -9.13 -4.84 8.28
N LYS A 131 -7.87 -5.32 8.17
CA LYS A 131 -6.73 -4.48 7.79
C LYS A 131 -6.91 -3.89 6.39
N ILE A 132 -7.32 -4.72 5.43
CA ILE A 132 -7.60 -4.30 4.05
C ILE A 132 -8.65 -3.18 4.03
N ARG A 133 -9.77 -3.35 4.74
CA ARG A 133 -10.83 -2.35 4.83
C ARG A 133 -10.33 -1.02 5.40
N GLY A 134 -9.51 -1.07 6.45
CA GLY A 134 -8.89 0.13 7.02
C GLY A 134 -8.01 0.88 6.02
N GLU A 135 -7.29 0.15 5.16
CA GLU A 135 -6.49 0.75 4.08
C GLU A 135 -7.35 1.30 2.94
N GLN A 136 -8.38 0.55 2.50
CA GLN A 136 -9.34 0.99 1.48
C GLN A 136 -10.05 2.28 1.91
N GLN A 137 -10.46 2.38 3.17
CA GLN A 137 -11.06 3.60 3.72
C GLN A 137 -10.08 4.79 3.70
N ARG A 138 -8.81 4.57 4.07
CA ARG A 138 -7.77 5.61 4.02
C ARG A 138 -7.46 6.08 2.59
N MET A 139 -7.60 5.20 1.61
CA MET A 139 -7.37 5.49 0.19
C MET A 139 -8.61 6.07 -0.50
N GLY A 140 -9.77 6.11 0.18
CA GLY A 140 -11.02 6.63 -0.37
C GLY A 140 -11.68 5.70 -1.39
N VAL A 141 -11.42 4.39 -1.29
CA VAL A 141 -12.10 3.38 -2.13
C VAL A 141 -13.59 3.36 -1.75
N PRO A 142 -14.51 3.43 -2.72
CA PRO A 142 -15.94 3.41 -2.43
C PRO A 142 -16.34 2.08 -1.79
N GLU A 143 -17.34 2.12 -0.90
CA GLU A 143 -17.73 0.98 -0.07
C GLU A 143 -18.19 -0.26 -0.87
N ARG A 144 -18.79 -0.05 -2.05
CA ARG A 144 -19.13 -1.14 -2.98
C ARG A 144 -17.91 -1.99 -3.39
N ASP A 145 -16.74 -1.37 -3.53
CA ASP A 145 -15.52 -2.04 -3.99
C ASP A 145 -14.71 -2.60 -2.80
N TRP A 146 -15.29 -2.63 -1.58
CA TRP A 146 -14.60 -3.14 -0.40
C TRP A 146 -14.49 -4.66 -0.40
N VAL A 147 -13.32 -5.14 0.01
CA VAL A 147 -13.04 -6.57 0.06
C VAL A 147 -13.92 -7.26 1.13
N GLY A 148 -14.53 -8.37 0.74
CA GLY A 148 -15.44 -9.16 1.58
C GLY A 148 -16.83 -8.54 1.74
N ASN A 149 -17.23 -7.63 0.85
CA ASN A 149 -18.62 -7.17 0.73
C ASN A 149 -19.42 -8.13 -0.17
N GLU A 150 -19.37 -9.44 0.14
CA GLU A 150 -19.99 -10.52 -0.67
C GLU A 150 -21.49 -10.27 -0.91
N ARG A 151 -22.17 -9.62 0.04
CA ARG A 151 -23.59 -9.25 -0.06
C ARG A 151 -23.91 -8.35 -1.26
N PHE A 152 -22.98 -7.49 -1.69
CA PHE A 152 -23.19 -6.59 -2.83
C PHE A 152 -22.82 -7.26 -4.17
N GLN A 153 -21.96 -8.29 -4.14
CA GLN A 153 -21.62 -9.09 -5.32
C GLN A 153 -22.71 -10.09 -5.65
N GLU A 154 -23.31 -10.72 -4.63
CA GLU A 154 -24.48 -11.59 -4.80
C GLU A 154 -25.70 -10.79 -5.31
N GLU A 155 -25.91 -9.56 -4.83
CA GLU A 155 -26.99 -8.66 -5.30
C GLU A 155 -26.78 -8.19 -6.75
N GLU A 156 -25.54 -7.88 -7.19
CA GLU A 156 -25.25 -7.54 -8.60
C GLU A 156 -25.38 -8.75 -9.54
N GLU A 157 -24.94 -9.94 -9.12
CA GLU A 157 -25.12 -11.18 -9.90
C GLU A 157 -26.61 -11.55 -10.04
N GLU A 158 -27.42 -11.38 -8.98
CA GLU A 158 -28.87 -11.58 -9.06
C GLU A 158 -29.56 -10.54 -9.95
N GLU A 159 -29.17 -9.26 -9.92
CA GLU A 159 -29.72 -8.22 -10.82
C GLU A 159 -29.33 -8.45 -12.30
N GLU A 160 -28.10 -8.89 -12.60
CA GLU A 160 -27.69 -9.23 -13.98
C GLU A 160 -28.42 -10.48 -14.52
N GLU A 161 -28.65 -11.50 -13.69
CA GLU A 161 -29.46 -12.67 -14.07
C GLU A 161 -30.93 -12.29 -14.34
N GLU A 162 -31.52 -11.41 -13.54
CA GLU A 162 -32.89 -10.90 -13.77
C GLU A 162 -33.00 -10.07 -15.07
N GLU A 163 -32.00 -9.26 -15.41
CA GLU A 163 -31.97 -8.51 -16.68
C GLU A 163 -31.81 -9.44 -17.90
N GLU A 164 -30.98 -10.49 -17.82
CA GLU A 164 -30.84 -11.48 -18.90
C GLU A 164 -32.14 -12.29 -19.12
N GLU A 165 -32.84 -12.70 -18.06
CA GLU A 165 -34.14 -13.37 -18.18
C GLU A 165 -35.22 -12.44 -18.79
N GLU A 166 -35.23 -11.15 -18.45
CA GLU A 166 -36.13 -10.18 -19.08
C GLU A 166 -35.81 -9.93 -20.56
N GLU A 167 -34.54 -9.96 -20.97
CA GLU A 167 -34.17 -9.86 -22.40
C GLU A 167 -34.52 -11.13 -23.21
N GLU A 168 -34.39 -12.33 -22.64
CA GLU A 168 -34.80 -13.58 -23.29
C GLU A 168 -36.34 -13.68 -23.45
N GLU A 169 -37.12 -13.28 -22.44
CA GLU A 169 -38.59 -13.23 -22.52
C GLU A 169 -39.10 -12.24 -23.60
N VAL A 170 -38.35 -11.15 -23.85
CA VAL A 170 -38.69 -10.13 -24.87
C VAL A 170 -38.35 -10.60 -26.29
N ASP A 171 -37.37 -11.50 -26.48
CA ASP A 171 -37.03 -12.06 -27.80
C ASP A 171 -37.95 -13.25 -28.17
N GLU A 172 -38.50 -13.99 -27.20
CA GLU A 172 -39.52 -15.02 -27.44
C GLU A 172 -40.88 -14.43 -27.91
N GLU A 173 -41.23 -13.20 -27.52
CA GLU A 173 -42.44 -12.52 -28.03
C GLU A 173 -42.27 -11.93 -29.45
N ARG A 174 -41.05 -11.88 -30.00
CA ARG A 174 -40.79 -11.26 -31.31
C ARG A 174 -40.71 -12.24 -32.48
N GLY A 175 -41.30 -13.43 -32.32
CA GLY A 175 -41.46 -14.45 -33.35
C GLY A 175 -42.77 -14.41 -34.14
N GLY A 176 -43.19 -13.28 -34.71
CA GLY A 176 -44.32 -13.29 -35.67
C GLY A 176 -44.91 -11.97 -36.14
N GLY A 177 -44.58 -11.56 -37.36
CA GLY A 177 -45.47 -10.73 -38.21
C GLY A 177 -45.03 -9.28 -38.48
N SER A 178 -44.89 -8.98 -39.77
CA SER A 178 -44.59 -7.70 -40.41
C SER A 178 -45.48 -6.50 -40.03
N ASN A 179 -44.88 -5.31 -39.80
CA ASN A 179 -45.06 -4.09 -40.61
C ASN A 179 -44.31 -2.87 -40.03
N GLU A 180 -44.15 -1.88 -40.90
CA GLU A 180 -43.45 -0.59 -40.83
C GLU A 180 -43.54 0.23 -39.51
N GLN A 181 -42.35 0.57 -38.98
CA GLN A 181 -41.82 1.68 -38.12
C GLN A 181 -42.69 2.96 -37.89
N PRO A 182 -42.39 3.93 -36.96
CA PRO A 182 -41.25 4.06 -35.99
C PRO A 182 -41.54 4.79 -34.62
N VAL A 183 -40.51 4.91 -33.78
CA VAL A 183 -40.20 5.96 -32.76
C VAL A 183 -41.11 6.31 -31.55
N GLU A 184 -42.36 5.88 -31.43
CA GLU A 184 -43.18 6.34 -30.28
C GLU A 184 -42.82 5.72 -28.92
N VAL A 185 -42.21 4.53 -28.91
CA VAL A 185 -41.88 3.81 -27.66
C VAL A 185 -40.69 4.44 -26.94
N LEU A 186 -39.72 5.00 -27.68
CA LEU A 186 -38.60 5.75 -27.10
C LEU A 186 -39.04 7.13 -26.58
N LEU A 187 -40.00 7.77 -27.24
CA LEU A 187 -40.58 9.04 -26.76
C LEU A 187 -41.39 8.85 -25.48
N PHE A 188 -42.08 7.71 -25.32
CA PHE A 188 -42.77 7.37 -24.07
C PHE A 188 -41.78 7.07 -22.94
N LYS A 189 -40.70 6.30 -23.20
CA LYS A 189 -39.64 6.05 -22.21
C LYS A 189 -38.85 7.33 -21.84
N LEU A 190 -38.50 8.19 -22.80
CA LEU A 190 -37.90 9.50 -22.51
C LEU A 190 -38.87 10.44 -21.78
N SER A 191 -40.17 10.41 -22.08
CA SER A 191 -41.17 11.24 -21.40
C SER A 191 -41.37 10.80 -19.95
N ILE A 192 -41.34 9.49 -19.66
CA ILE A 192 -41.43 8.96 -18.30
C ILE A 192 -40.15 9.25 -17.52
N MET A 193 -38.97 9.07 -18.11
CA MET A 193 -37.71 9.45 -17.46
C MET A 193 -37.62 10.95 -17.19
N CYS A 194 -38.10 11.81 -18.10
CA CYS A 194 -38.08 13.26 -17.90
C CYS A 194 -39.05 13.70 -16.77
N LEU A 195 -40.21 13.04 -16.64
CA LEU A 195 -41.13 13.29 -15.52
C LEU A 195 -40.56 12.83 -14.16
N PHE A 196 -39.79 11.73 -14.14
CA PHE A 196 -39.13 11.25 -12.93
C PHE A 196 -38.00 12.19 -12.48
N VAL A 197 -37.14 12.60 -13.42
CA VAL A 197 -36.04 13.54 -13.14
C VAL A 197 -36.58 14.91 -12.71
N PHE A 198 -37.66 15.43 -13.33
CA PHE A 198 -38.28 16.68 -12.90
C PHE A 198 -38.92 16.60 -11.49
N SER A 199 -39.51 15.45 -11.13
CA SER A 199 -40.09 15.23 -9.80
C SER A 199 -39.03 15.17 -8.70
N SER A 200 -37.90 14.52 -8.96
CA SER A 200 -36.75 14.45 -8.04
C SER A 200 -36.04 15.80 -7.85
N VAL A 201 -35.99 16.65 -8.89
CA VAL A 201 -35.40 17.99 -8.79
C VAL A 201 -36.34 18.98 -8.08
N LEU A 202 -37.65 18.92 -8.29
CA LEU A 202 -38.64 19.78 -7.60
C LEU A 202 -38.79 19.47 -6.11
N THR A 203 -38.64 18.19 -5.74
CA THR A 203 -38.58 17.77 -4.33
C THR A 203 -37.27 18.22 -3.67
N SER A 204 -36.15 18.20 -4.39
CA SER A 204 -34.86 18.69 -3.89
C SER A 204 -34.82 20.22 -3.70
N ILE A 205 -35.46 21.01 -4.58
CA ILE A 205 -35.52 22.47 -4.45
C ILE A 205 -36.41 22.91 -3.28
N SER A 206 -37.48 22.17 -2.98
CA SER A 206 -38.38 22.49 -1.85
C SER A 206 -37.77 22.20 -0.47
N VAL A 207 -36.75 21.34 -0.40
CA VAL A 207 -36.04 21.00 0.85
C VAL A 207 -34.89 21.98 1.14
N ILE A 208 -34.46 22.79 0.16
CA ILE A 208 -33.35 23.75 0.30
C ILE A 208 -33.84 25.17 0.71
N SER A 209 -35.16 25.42 0.79
CA SER A 209 -35.73 26.72 1.22
C SER A 209 -36.50 26.70 2.55
N LEU A 210 -36.11 25.84 3.50
CA LEU A 210 -36.58 25.85 4.88
C LEU A 210 -35.40 25.90 5.87
#